data_AF-A0A2E7RS66-F1
#
_entry.id   AF-A0A2E7RS66-F1
#
_cell.length_a   1.000
_cell.length_b   1.000
_cell.length_c   1.000
_cell.angle_alpha   90.00
_cell.angle_beta   90.00
_cell.angle_gamma   90.00
#
_symmetry.space_group_name_H-M   'P 1'
#
loop_
_entity.id
_entity.type
_entity.pdbx_description
1 polymer ?
#
loop_
_entity_poly.entity_id
_entity_poly.type
_entity_poly.pdbx_seq_one_letter_code
_entity_poly.pdbx_strand_id
1 'polypeptide(L)'
;MVREKRTKIQLYFDIVSAVIQEEDISPTRIQFKCNTSYDKLMKYLGEMEKREIISKNGSITVTEKGKKFHSDYSKINDLISEISKTITAE
;
A
#
# COMPACT_ATOMS: atom_id res chain seq x y z
N MET A 1 14.19 16.92 -4.58
CA MET A 1 13.33 16.04 -5.41
C MET A 1 11.89 16.28 -5.03
N VAL A 2 11.09 16.85 -5.93
CA VAL A 2 9.63 16.93 -5.75
C VAL A 2 9.13 15.48 -5.77
N ARG A 3 8.79 14.91 -4.61
CA ARG A 3 8.11 13.62 -4.60
C ARG A 3 6.76 13.85 -5.27
N GLU A 4 6.51 13.16 -6.38
CA GLU A 4 5.20 13.17 -7.01
C GLU A 4 4.12 12.88 -5.98
N LYS A 5 2.98 13.54 -6.13
CA LYS A 5 1.88 13.45 -5.19
C LYS A 5 1.44 11.99 -5.10
N ARG A 6 1.59 11.40 -3.91
CA ARG A 6 1.25 10.00 -3.70
C ARG A 6 -0.20 9.74 -4.12
N THR A 7 -0.40 8.78 -5.02
CA THR A 7 -1.74 8.41 -5.48
C THR A 7 -2.45 7.54 -4.44
N LYS A 8 -3.77 7.44 -4.57
CA LYS A 8 -4.58 6.57 -3.71
C LYS A 8 -4.15 5.09 -3.79
N ILE A 9 -3.80 4.64 -4.99
CA ILE A 9 -3.37 3.25 -5.22
C ILE A 9 -2.00 2.98 -4.58
N GLN A 10 -1.06 3.94 -4.67
CA GLN A 10 0.22 3.84 -3.96
C GLN A 10 0.01 3.71 -2.44
N LEU A 11 -0.91 4.48 -1.88
CA LEU A 11 -1.20 4.36 -0.44
C LEU A 11 -1.80 2.99 -0.07
N TYR A 12 -2.65 2.40 -0.93
CA TYR A 12 -3.14 1.04 -0.72
C TYR A 12 -2.00 0.04 -0.72
N PHE A 13 -1.09 0.18 -1.67
CA PHE A 13 0.11 -0.64 -1.74
C PHE A 13 0.94 -0.50 -0.46
N ASP A 14 1.26 0.73 -0.03
CA ASP A 14 2.03 0.98 1.19
C ASP A 14 1.39 0.34 2.44
N ILE A 15 0.06 0.46 2.58
CA ILE A 15 -0.67 -0.14 3.70
C ILE A 15 -0.58 -1.67 3.64
N VAL A 16 -0.80 -2.27 2.47
CA VAL A 16 -0.71 -3.72 2.29
C VAL A 16 0.70 -4.22 2.56
N SER A 17 1.73 -3.54 2.04
CA SER A 17 3.13 -3.87 2.30
C SER A 17 3.45 -3.78 3.80
N ALA A 18 2.95 -2.76 4.50
CA ALA A 18 3.17 -2.60 5.93
C ALA A 18 2.57 -3.74 6.76
N VAL A 19 1.40 -4.24 6.37
CA VAL A 19 0.72 -5.38 7.02
C VAL A 19 1.36 -6.72 6.67
N ILE A 20 1.86 -6.89 5.43
CA ILE A 20 2.58 -8.11 5.05
C ILE A 20 3.93 -8.24 5.78
N GLN A 21 4.62 -7.13 6.01
CA GLN A 21 5.93 -7.12 6.66
C GLN A 21 5.90 -7.33 8.17
N GLU A 22 4.78 -6.98 8.82
CA GLU A 22 4.64 -7.01 10.28
C GLU A 22 3.27 -7.57 10.63
N GLU A 23 3.24 -8.82 11.09
CA GLU A 23 2.01 -9.46 11.56
C GLU A 23 1.45 -8.69 12.77
N ASP A 24 0.13 -8.60 12.86
CA ASP A 24 -0.60 -7.89 13.93
C ASP A 24 -0.22 -6.41 14.13
N ILE A 25 0.17 -5.74 13.05
CA ILE A 25 0.50 -4.31 13.06
C ILE A 25 -0.68 -3.43 13.50
N SER A 26 -0.41 -2.50 14.43
CA SER A 26 -1.42 -1.54 14.89
C SER A 26 -1.71 -0.44 13.85
N PRO A 27 -2.92 0.15 13.82
CA PRO A 27 -3.24 1.28 12.95
C PRO A 27 -2.27 2.45 13.10
N THR A 28 -1.83 2.74 14.33
CA THR A 28 -0.83 3.78 14.62
C THR A 28 0.51 3.49 13.95
N ARG A 29 0.95 2.22 13.96
CA ARG A 29 2.20 1.83 13.29
C ARG A 29 2.09 1.93 11.77
N ILE A 30 0.94 1.54 11.20
CA ILE A 30 0.66 1.75 9.76
C ILE A 30 0.68 3.24 9.42
N GLN A 31 0.10 4.10 10.26
CA GLN A 31 0.09 5.55 10.06
C GLN A 31 1.51 6.11 9.89
N PHE A 32 2.42 5.73 10.79
CA PHE A 32 3.82 6.15 10.73
C PHE A 32 4.53 5.60 9.49
N LYS A 33 4.36 4.32 9.15
CA LYS A 33 4.97 3.71 7.96
C LYS A 33 4.48 4.35 6.66
N CYS A 34 3.18 4.63 6.57
CA CYS A 34 2.56 5.21 5.39
C CYS A 34 2.66 6.75 5.35
N ASN A 35 3.15 7.42 6.40
CA ASN A 35 3.21 8.88 6.48
C ASN A 35 1.89 9.57 6.07
N THR A 36 0.78 9.12 6.64
CA THR A 36 -0.56 9.64 6.38
C THR A 36 -1.22 10.09 7.68
N SER A 37 -2.27 10.91 7.62
CA SER A 37 -3.04 11.25 8.83
C SER A 37 -3.91 10.07 9.26
N TYR A 38 -4.20 9.98 10.56
CA TYR A 38 -5.03 8.91 11.12
C TYR A 38 -6.42 8.85 10.45
N ASP A 39 -7.07 10.01 10.27
CA ASP A 39 -8.39 10.08 9.61
C ASP A 39 -8.35 9.54 8.17
N LYS A 40 -7.30 9.90 7.41
CA LYS A 40 -7.12 9.39 6.05
C LYS A 40 -6.87 7.90 6.07
N LEU A 41 -6.00 7.41 6.96
CA LEU A 41 -5.75 5.98 7.11
C LEU A 41 -7.05 5.22 7.40
N MET A 42 -7.84 5.65 8.38
CA MET A 42 -9.07 4.98 8.76
C MET A 42 -10.10 4.95 7.62
N LYS A 43 -10.21 6.05 6.87
CA LYS A 43 -11.02 6.08 5.64
C LYS A 43 -10.56 5.03 4.64
N TYR A 44 -9.26 4.95 4.36
CA TYR A 44 -8.72 4.00 3.39
C TYR A 44 -8.81 2.55 3.87
N LEU A 45 -8.56 2.27 5.15
CA LEU A 45 -8.78 0.94 5.73
C LEU A 45 -10.24 0.49 5.54
N GLY A 46 -11.22 1.37 5.80
CA GLY A 46 -12.63 1.06 5.58
C GLY A 46 -12.98 0.84 4.11
N GLU A 47 -12.37 1.59 3.18
CA GLU A 47 -12.55 1.37 1.74
C GLU A 47 -11.89 0.07 1.25
N MET A 48 -10.71 -0.27 1.79
CA MET A 48 -9.98 -1.49 1.46
C MET A 48 -10.69 -2.74 2.01
N GLU A 49 -11.27 -2.64 3.21
CA GLU A 49 -12.11 -3.69 3.80
C GLU A 49 -13.38 -3.93 2.97
N LYS A 50 -14.10 -2.87 2.58
CA LYS A 50 -15.26 -2.98 1.67
C LYS A 50 -14.92 -3.59 0.31
N ARG A 51 -13.67 -3.44 -0.13
CA ARG A 51 -13.16 -4.01 -1.38
C ARG A 51 -12.54 -5.40 -1.19
N GLU A 52 -12.59 -5.93 0.03
CA GLU A 52 -12.02 -7.22 0.43
C GLU A 52 -10.51 -7.31 0.16
N ILE A 53 -9.79 -6.19 0.23
CA ILE A 53 -8.33 -6.14 0.11
C ILE A 53 -7.70 -6.50 1.47
N ILE A 54 -8.33 -6.07 2.55
CA ILE A 54 -7.94 -6.37 3.93
C ILE A 54 -9.15 -6.88 4.72
N SER A 55 -8.88 -7.52 5.85
CA SER A 55 -9.89 -7.86 6.87
C SER A 55 -9.48 -7.24 8.21
N LYS A 56 -10.46 -6.74 8.98
CA LYS A 56 -10.26 -6.15 10.31
C LYS A 56 -10.99 -6.94 11.40
N ASN A 57 -10.85 -8.27 11.39
CA ASN A 57 -11.43 -9.14 12.42
C ASN A 57 -10.48 -9.23 13.63
N GLY A 58 -10.42 -8.16 14.43
CA GLY A 58 -9.53 -8.05 15.59
C GLY A 58 -8.16 -7.49 15.23
N SER A 59 -7.46 -8.10 14.27
CA SER A 59 -6.23 -7.56 13.68
C SER A 59 -6.41 -7.23 12.20
N ILE A 60 -5.55 -6.35 11.67
CA ILE A 60 -5.53 -6.00 10.25
C ILE A 60 -4.76 -7.08 9.52
N THR A 61 -5.44 -7.81 8.64
CA THR A 61 -4.84 -8.86 7.83
C THR A 61 -5.10 -8.61 6.34
N VAL A 62 -4.22 -9.10 5.49
CA VAL A 62 -4.36 -8.98 4.03
C VAL A 62 -5.03 -10.24 3.49
N THR A 63 -6.11 -10.07 2.72
CA THR A 63 -6.82 -11.17 2.07
C THR A 63 -6.03 -11.71 0.87
N GLU A 64 -6.44 -12.83 0.30
CA GLU A 64 -5.85 -13.32 -0.96
C GLU A 64 -5.95 -12.30 -2.11
N LYS A 65 -7.07 -11.57 -2.18
CA LYS A 65 -7.26 -10.48 -3.14
C LYS A 65 -6.28 -9.34 -2.91
N GLY A 66 -6.02 -8.99 -1.64
CA GLY A 66 -5.03 -7.99 -1.28
C GLY A 66 -3.59 -8.40 -1.60
N LYS A 67 -3.25 -9.68 -1.39
CA LYS A 67 -1.94 -10.25 -1.78
C LYS A 67 -1.75 -10.21 -3.29
N LYS A 68 -2.78 -10.58 -4.07
CA LYS A 68 -2.76 -10.46 -5.54
C LYS A 68 -2.56 -9.02 -5.98
N PHE A 69 -3.30 -8.08 -5.39
CA PHE A 69 -3.12 -6.65 -5.65
C PHE A 69 -1.67 -6.19 -5.38
N HIS A 70 -1.08 -6.58 -4.25
CA HIS A 70 0.30 -6.25 -3.91
C HIS A 70 1.30 -6.81 -4.93
N SER A 71 1.14 -8.07 -5.33
CA SER A 71 2.02 -8.68 -6.34
C SER A 71 1.92 -7.99 -7.69
N ASP A 72 0.70 -7.75 -8.18
CA ASP A 72 0.48 -7.12 -9.49
C ASP A 72 1.00 -5.68 -9.50
N TYR A 73 0.76 -4.92 -8.42
CA TYR A 73 1.25 -3.55 -8.31
C TYR A 73 2.78 -3.48 -8.19
N SER A 74 3.42 -4.42 -7.48
CA SER A 74 4.87 -4.52 -7.42
C SER A 74 5.48 -4.71 -8.80
N LYS A 75 4.96 -5.66 -9.59
CA LYS A 75 5.43 -5.90 -10.97
C LYS A 75 5.30 -4.66 -11.86
N ILE A 76 4.20 -3.92 -11.73
CA ILE A 76 3.99 -2.68 -12.48
C ILE A 76 5.04 -1.63 -12.06
N ASN A 77 5.31 -1.48 -10.76
CA ASN A 77 6.34 -0.54 -10.29
C ASN A 77 7.73 -0.94 -10.76
N ASP A 78 8.05 -2.24 -10.78
CA ASP A 78 9.32 -2.75 -11.28
C ASP A 78 9.47 -2.41 -12.78
N LEU A 79 8.43 -2.66 -13.59
CA LEU A 79 8.40 -2.28 -15.00
C LEU A 79 8.56 -0.77 -15.22
N ILE A 80 7.85 0.06 -14.44
CA ILE A 80 7.99 1.53 -14.50
C ILE A 80 9.41 1.95 -14.17
N SER A 81 10.02 1.33 -13.14
CA SER A 81 11.40 1.59 -12.71
C SER A 81 12.41 1.21 -13.79
N GLU A 82 12.23 0.06 -14.43
CA GLU A 82 13.05 -0.39 -15.56
C GLU A 82 12.98 0.60 -16.73
N ILE A 83 11.77 0.95 -17.18
CA ILE A 83 11.56 1.91 -18.28
C ILE A 83 12.16 3.28 -17.94
N SER A 84 11.97 3.77 -16.72
CA SER A 84 12.48 5.06 -16.29
C SER A 84 14.02 5.11 -16.27
N LYS A 85 14.67 4.00 -15.89
CA LYS A 85 16.14 3.88 -15.96
C LYS A 85 16.65 3.92 -17.40
N THR A 86 15.94 3.30 -18.34
CA THR A 86 16.29 3.33 -19.76
C THR A 86 16.23 4.75 -20.34
N ILE A 87 15.27 5.58 -19.91
CA ILE A 87 15.11 6.96 -20.40
C ILE A 87 16.24 7.90 -19.92
N THR A 88 16.93 7.58 -18.82
CA THR A 88 17.99 8.45 -18.27
C THR A 88 19.39 8.10 -18.79
N ALA A 89 19.50 7.11 -19.68
CA ALA A 89 20.76 6.55 -20.17
C ALA A 89 21.12 6.99 -21.60
N GLU A 90 20.40 7.96 -22.19
CA GLU A 90 20.68 8.55 -23.51
C GLU A 90 21.11 10.02 -23.40
#